data_AF-A0A1M6ZNB4-F1
#
_entry.id   AF-A0A1M6ZNB4-F1
#
_cell.length_a   1.000
_cell.length_b   1.000
_cell.length_c   1.000
_cell.angle_alpha   90.00
_cell.angle_beta   90.00
_cell.angle_gamma   90.00
#
_symmetry.space_group_name_H-M   'P 1'
#
loop_
_entity.id
_entity.type
_entity.pdbx_description
1 polymer ?
#
loop_
_entity_poly.entity_id
_entity_poly.type
_entity_poly.pdbx_seq_one_letter_code
_entity_poly.pdbx_strand_id
1 'polypeptide(L)'
;MNTLKNLWSEHIALLDKQIDLYAFTNRDLKDWFQPLINSITDDGAVPYLLEINKRFRASPLSSTISWLDDAGLLPVSVLDKMQDMLISLRDGNIPTDKDPGNDHKMEEDKDGWSLGEGVSVWSTSFAIIALLDSHGNGAKKATRFKSSVLWLAKQCDINSKGWAYQLSTNCSVNPIMTALALRALALSLTKPHKANFKFTLDEERQICSSIMNGLDYLKDNCHQSHSKTYWCFNDIPHCAATTWVLLAL
;
A
#
# COMPACT_ATOMS: atom_id res chain seq x y z
N MET A 1 15.92 -26.57 4.73
CA MET A 1 14.71 -25.78 4.40
C MET A 1 15.21 -24.37 4.11
N ASN A 2 15.10 -23.86 2.88
CA ASN A 2 15.62 -22.52 2.56
C ASN A 2 14.73 -21.47 3.24
N THR A 3 15.36 -20.58 4.01
CA THR A 3 14.67 -19.44 4.65
C THR A 3 14.27 -18.43 3.58
N LEU A 4 13.27 -17.59 3.87
CA LEU A 4 12.82 -16.52 2.96
C LEU A 4 14.00 -15.62 2.54
N LYS A 5 14.89 -15.29 3.49
CA LYS A 5 16.11 -14.52 3.25
C LYS A 5 17.08 -15.18 2.27
N ASN A 6 17.23 -16.51 2.33
CA ASN A 6 18.11 -17.24 1.41
C ASN A 6 17.56 -17.18 -0.02
N LEU A 7 16.27 -17.43 -0.20
CA LEU A 7 15.61 -17.35 -1.51
C LEU A 7 15.76 -15.96 -2.13
N TRP A 8 15.58 -14.91 -1.33
CA TRP A 8 15.76 -13.55 -1.81
C TRP A 8 17.23 -13.24 -2.14
N SER A 9 18.17 -13.63 -1.28
CA SER A 9 19.60 -13.41 -1.51
C SER A 9 20.10 -14.13 -2.77
N GLU A 10 19.65 -15.36 -3.01
CA GLU A 10 19.97 -16.14 -4.20
C GLU A 10 19.45 -15.46 -5.48
N HIS A 11 18.22 -14.93 -5.44
CA HIS A 11 17.62 -14.18 -6.54
C HIS A 11 18.41 -12.91 -6.87
N ILE A 12 18.76 -12.11 -5.85
CA ILE A 12 19.57 -10.90 -6.06
C ILE A 12 20.95 -11.24 -6.62
N ALA A 13 21.62 -12.26 -6.09
CA ALA A 13 22.93 -12.68 -6.60
C ALA A 13 22.87 -13.18 -8.06
N LEU A 14 21.74 -13.74 -8.49
CA LEU A 14 21.52 -14.12 -9.88
C LEU A 14 21.39 -12.88 -10.78
N LEU A 15 20.60 -11.89 -10.36
CA LEU A 15 20.41 -10.64 -11.10
C LEU A 15 21.70 -9.84 -11.22
N ASP A 16 22.49 -9.78 -10.14
CA ASP A 16 23.77 -9.06 -10.11
C ASP A 16 24.73 -9.56 -11.19
N LYS A 17 24.81 -10.89 -11.37
CA LYS A 17 25.60 -11.54 -12.42
C LYS A 17 25.14 -11.21 -13.84
N GLN A 18 23.86 -10.84 -14.02
CA GLN A 18 23.30 -10.54 -15.34
C GLN A 18 23.46 -9.07 -15.72
N ILE A 19 23.41 -8.18 -14.73
CA ILE A 19 23.37 -6.73 -14.95
C ILE A 19 24.77 -6.10 -14.89
N ASP A 20 25.73 -6.74 -14.20
CA ASP A 20 27.08 -6.22 -13.94
C ASP A 20 27.05 -4.77 -13.39
N LEU A 21 26.22 -4.58 -12.36
CA LEU A 21 25.99 -3.26 -11.76
C LEU A 21 27.26 -2.67 -11.13
N TYR A 22 28.19 -3.54 -10.73
CA TYR A 22 29.48 -3.17 -10.18
C TYR A 22 30.27 -2.26 -11.12
N ALA A 23 30.26 -2.56 -12.43
CA ALA A 23 30.96 -1.77 -13.44
C ALA A 23 30.52 -0.29 -13.48
N PHE A 24 29.30 0.01 -13.04
CA PHE A 24 28.73 1.36 -13.04
C PHE A 24 28.76 2.04 -11.67
N THR A 25 28.66 1.27 -10.59
CA THR A 25 28.42 1.82 -9.24
C THR A 25 29.53 1.52 -8.24
N ASN A 26 30.53 0.72 -8.61
CA ASN A 26 31.56 0.14 -7.72
C ASN A 26 30.96 -0.58 -6.49
N ARG A 27 29.72 -1.07 -6.62
CA ARG A 27 29.01 -1.80 -5.56
C ARG A 27 28.07 -2.82 -6.17
N ASP A 28 28.13 -4.03 -5.65
CA ASP A 28 27.28 -5.15 -6.07
C ASP A 28 25.82 -4.88 -5.70
N LEU A 29 24.87 -5.29 -6.55
CA LEU A 29 23.44 -5.22 -6.23
C LEU A 29 23.15 -5.94 -4.91
N LYS A 30 23.85 -7.05 -4.65
CA LYS A 30 23.76 -7.78 -3.37
C LYS A 30 24.06 -6.87 -2.17
N ASP A 31 25.10 -6.04 -2.26
CA ASP A 31 25.51 -5.17 -1.16
C ASP A 31 24.50 -4.06 -0.88
N TRP A 32 23.76 -3.62 -1.90
CA TRP A 32 22.66 -2.66 -1.73
C TRP A 32 21.47 -3.27 -1.00
N PHE A 33 21.14 -4.53 -1.29
CA PHE A 33 19.94 -5.19 -0.76
C PHE A 33 20.15 -5.93 0.55
N GLN A 34 21.39 -6.33 0.89
CA GLN A 34 21.68 -7.12 2.08
C GLN A 34 21.15 -6.50 3.39
N PRO A 35 21.25 -5.17 3.64
CA PRO A 35 20.68 -4.58 4.86
C PRO A 35 19.17 -4.80 4.99
N LEU A 36 18.43 -4.65 3.88
CA LEU A 36 16.99 -4.92 3.85
C LEU A 36 16.71 -6.40 4.09
N ILE A 37 17.33 -7.30 3.33
CA ILE A 37 17.13 -8.75 3.44
C ILE A 37 17.47 -9.27 4.84
N ASN A 38 18.50 -8.72 5.48
CA ASN A 38 18.87 -9.11 6.84
C ASN A 38 17.83 -8.66 7.88
N SER A 39 17.14 -7.55 7.63
CA SER A 39 16.22 -6.91 8.57
C SER A 39 14.80 -7.49 8.58
N ILE A 40 14.39 -8.22 7.54
CA ILE A 40 13.05 -8.81 7.48
C ILE A 40 12.90 -10.00 8.44
N THR A 41 11.67 -10.35 8.77
CA THR A 41 11.34 -11.59 9.49
C THR A 41 11.21 -12.77 8.52
N ASP A 42 11.19 -14.00 9.04
CA ASP A 42 11.08 -15.23 8.21
C ASP A 42 9.73 -15.38 7.50
N ASP A 43 8.70 -14.69 7.99
CA ASP A 43 7.37 -14.56 7.39
C ASP A 43 7.25 -13.31 6.49
N GLY A 44 8.30 -12.48 6.38
CA GLY A 44 8.41 -11.42 5.38
C GLY A 44 7.98 -10.04 5.85
N ALA A 45 7.83 -9.80 7.15
CA ALA A 45 7.57 -8.47 7.69
C ALA A 45 8.82 -7.58 7.52
N VAL A 46 8.58 -6.31 7.18
CA VAL A 46 9.64 -5.31 6.96
C VAL A 46 9.60 -4.29 8.10
N PRO A 47 10.74 -3.99 8.74
CA PRO A 47 10.80 -3.01 9.81
C PRO A 47 10.73 -1.58 9.26
N TYR A 48 10.22 -0.65 10.07
CA TYR A 48 10.18 0.77 9.75
C TYR A 48 11.58 1.38 9.57
N LEU A 49 12.57 0.84 10.30
CA LEU A 49 13.98 1.21 10.16
C LEU A 49 14.80 -0.06 9.92
N LEU A 50 15.66 -0.01 8.90
CA LEU A 50 16.59 -1.09 8.59
C LEU A 50 17.50 -1.38 9.79
N GLU A 51 17.92 -2.65 9.92
CA GLU A 51 18.86 -3.14 10.94
C GLU A 51 18.39 -3.04 12.41
N ILE A 52 17.23 -2.43 12.68
CA ILE A 52 16.73 -2.21 14.05
C ILE A 52 15.85 -3.36 14.56
N ASN A 53 15.46 -4.32 13.72
CA ASN A 53 14.67 -5.53 14.06
C ASN A 53 13.50 -5.25 15.02
N LYS A 54 12.84 -4.11 14.85
CA LYS A 54 11.68 -3.63 15.61
C LYS A 54 10.81 -2.79 14.69
N ARG A 55 9.60 -2.49 15.14
CA ARG A 55 8.63 -1.67 14.40
C ARG A 55 8.30 -2.25 13.04
N PHE A 56 7.90 -3.51 13.00
CA PHE A 56 7.42 -4.13 11.77
C PHE A 56 6.02 -3.61 11.47
N ARG A 57 5.82 -3.03 10.29
CA ARG A 57 4.61 -2.27 9.99
C ARG A 57 4.10 -2.50 8.57
N ALA A 58 2.81 -2.28 8.37
CA ALA A 58 2.15 -2.52 7.08
C ALA A 58 2.63 -1.56 5.99
N SER A 59 2.91 -0.29 6.29
CA SER A 59 3.33 0.69 5.28
C SER A 59 4.73 0.40 4.71
N PRO A 60 5.79 0.16 5.52
CA PRO A 60 7.09 -0.29 5.01
C PRO A 60 7.01 -1.56 4.17
N LEU A 61 6.19 -2.53 4.60
CA LEU A 61 5.98 -3.76 3.85
C LEU A 61 5.27 -3.51 2.51
N SER A 62 4.22 -2.70 2.50
CA SER A 62 3.47 -2.33 1.28
C SER A 62 4.36 -1.60 0.28
N SER A 63 5.21 -0.67 0.76
CA SER A 63 6.23 0.00 -0.06
C SER A 63 7.17 -1.02 -0.66
N THR A 64 7.75 -1.89 0.17
CA THR A 64 8.73 -2.88 -0.26
C THR A 64 8.17 -3.78 -1.34
N ILE A 65 6.94 -4.28 -1.16
CA ILE A 65 6.25 -5.07 -2.17
C ILE A 65 6.07 -4.26 -3.46
N SER A 66 5.47 -3.07 -3.39
CA SER A 66 5.11 -2.28 -4.57
C SER A 66 6.34 -1.90 -5.41
N TRP A 67 7.42 -1.47 -4.78
CA TRP A 67 8.61 -0.99 -5.49
C TRP A 67 9.51 -2.10 -5.99
N LEU A 68 9.70 -3.16 -5.19
CA LEU A 68 10.66 -4.20 -5.54
C LEU A 68 10.08 -5.27 -6.45
N ASP A 69 8.77 -5.51 -6.37
CA ASP A 69 8.13 -6.42 -7.31
C ASP A 69 8.10 -5.84 -8.73
N ASP A 70 7.71 -4.57 -8.89
CA ASP A 70 7.72 -3.89 -10.19
C ASP A 70 9.11 -3.86 -10.84
N ALA A 71 10.15 -3.73 -10.02
CA ALA A 71 11.55 -3.79 -10.46
C ALA A 71 12.08 -5.23 -10.68
N GLY A 72 11.29 -6.28 -10.44
CA GLY A 72 11.71 -7.69 -10.56
C GLY A 72 12.73 -8.14 -9.50
N LEU A 73 12.84 -7.42 -8.39
CA LEU A 73 13.82 -7.63 -7.32
C LEU A 73 13.31 -8.57 -6.22
N LEU A 74 12.04 -8.98 -6.28
CA LEU A 74 11.43 -9.98 -5.40
C LEU A 74 11.13 -11.27 -6.19
N PRO A 75 11.66 -12.43 -5.78
CA PRO A 75 11.18 -13.69 -6.35
C PRO A 75 9.75 -13.98 -5.86
N VAL A 76 8.92 -14.57 -6.72
CA VAL A 76 7.47 -14.80 -6.46
C VAL A 76 7.21 -15.51 -5.12
N SER A 77 8.04 -16.49 -4.75
CA SER A 77 7.89 -17.22 -3.48
C SER A 77 8.10 -16.35 -2.23
N VAL A 78 8.95 -15.32 -2.32
CA VAL A 78 9.18 -14.35 -1.24
C VAL A 78 8.04 -13.35 -1.22
N LEU A 79 7.66 -12.84 -2.39
CA LEU A 79 6.53 -11.93 -2.57
C LEU A 79 5.24 -12.50 -1.99
N ASP A 80 4.91 -13.76 -2.27
CA ASP A 80 3.70 -14.40 -1.76
C ASP A 80 3.64 -14.43 -0.22
N LYS A 81 4.78 -14.69 0.43
CA LYS A 81 4.90 -14.68 1.90
C LYS A 81 4.75 -13.26 2.45
N MET A 82 5.41 -12.29 1.83
CA MET A 82 5.27 -10.87 2.19
C MET A 82 3.81 -10.40 2.06
N GLN A 83 3.08 -10.83 1.03
CA GLN A 83 1.66 -10.54 0.88
C GLN A 83 0.80 -11.22 1.95
N ASP A 84 1.10 -12.46 2.36
CA ASP A 84 0.41 -13.10 3.49
C ASP A 84 0.65 -12.36 4.80
N MET A 85 1.89 -11.93 5.02
CA MET A 85 2.25 -11.13 6.17
C MET A 85 1.52 -9.78 6.16
N LEU A 86 1.50 -9.08 5.03
CA LEU A 86 0.75 -7.83 4.88
C LEU A 86 -0.72 -8.01 5.24
N ILE A 87 -1.32 -9.15 4.83
CA ILE A 87 -2.69 -9.47 5.23
C ILE A 87 -2.80 -9.65 6.75
N SER A 88 -1.87 -10.37 7.39
CA SER A 88 -1.92 -10.54 8.85
C SER A 88 -1.70 -9.25 9.64
N LEU A 89 -0.88 -8.31 9.13
CA LEU A 89 -0.64 -7.02 9.76
C LEU A 89 -1.87 -6.09 9.73
N ARG A 90 -2.96 -6.50 9.08
CA ARG A 90 -4.25 -5.81 9.24
C ARG A 90 -4.64 -5.81 10.70
N ASP A 91 -4.67 -7.00 11.30
CA ASP A 91 -5.32 -7.27 12.59
C ASP A 91 -4.35 -7.83 13.63
N GLY A 92 -3.09 -8.02 13.27
CA GLY A 92 -2.08 -8.60 14.13
C GLY A 92 -0.81 -7.76 14.18
N ASN A 93 -0.06 -7.94 15.27
CA ASN A 93 1.30 -7.46 15.41
C ASN A 93 2.27 -8.64 15.30
N ILE A 94 3.53 -8.34 14.99
CA ILE A 94 4.59 -9.34 15.00
C ILE A 94 4.95 -9.68 16.46
N PRO A 95 4.83 -10.95 16.89
CA PRO A 95 5.06 -11.32 18.30
C PRO A 95 6.47 -11.02 18.82
N THR A 96 7.46 -11.02 17.93
CA THR A 96 8.86 -10.73 18.26
C THR A 96 9.20 -9.23 18.22
N ASP A 97 8.25 -8.36 17.86
CA ASP A 97 8.45 -6.91 17.84
C ASP A 97 8.49 -6.34 19.26
N LYS A 98 9.59 -5.68 19.60
CA LYS A 98 9.76 -5.02 20.91
C LYS A 98 9.04 -3.67 20.99
N ASP A 99 8.53 -3.18 19.88
CA ASP A 99 7.70 -1.97 19.81
C ASP A 99 6.53 -2.24 18.83
N PRO A 100 5.50 -2.99 19.26
CA PRO A 100 4.42 -3.43 18.38
C PRO A 100 3.45 -2.31 17.96
N GLY A 101 3.49 -1.14 18.61
CA GLY A 101 2.55 -0.05 18.37
C GLY A 101 1.22 -0.28 19.09
N ASN A 102 0.09 -0.04 18.41
CA ASN A 102 -1.23 -0.24 19.03
C ASN A 102 -1.57 -1.73 19.16
N ASP A 103 -2.41 -2.06 20.14
CA ASP A 103 -2.86 -3.41 20.46
C ASP A 103 -4.36 -3.64 20.20
N HIS A 104 -5.10 -2.59 19.87
CA HIS A 104 -6.51 -2.66 19.49
C HIS A 104 -6.88 -1.63 18.41
N LYS A 105 -8.04 -1.83 17.76
CA LYS A 105 -8.68 -0.90 16.84
C LYS A 105 -9.99 -0.39 17.43
N MET A 106 -10.43 0.77 16.98
CA MET A 106 -11.81 1.22 17.21
C MET A 106 -12.78 0.34 16.39
N GLU A 107 -14.01 0.19 16.87
CA GLU A 107 -15.01 -0.70 16.25
C GLU A 107 -15.35 -0.28 14.82
N GLU A 108 -15.46 1.03 14.56
CA GLU A 108 -15.68 1.60 13.23
C GLU A 108 -14.53 1.32 12.24
N ASP A 109 -13.33 1.05 12.76
CA ASP A 109 -12.09 0.94 12.02
C ASP A 109 -11.52 -0.49 11.96
N LYS A 110 -12.25 -1.47 12.49
CA LYS A 110 -11.81 -2.87 12.59
C LYS A 110 -11.32 -3.46 11.28
N ASP A 111 -11.92 -3.04 10.16
CA ASP A 111 -11.64 -3.56 8.82
C ASP A 111 -10.51 -2.80 8.09
N GLY A 112 -10.06 -1.65 8.59
CA GLY A 112 -8.98 -0.89 7.98
C GLY A 112 -7.59 -1.37 8.40
N TRP A 113 -6.54 -1.06 7.62
CA TRP A 113 -5.14 -1.22 8.02
C TRP A 113 -4.62 0.03 8.72
N SER A 114 -3.73 -0.07 9.71
CA SER A 114 -3.15 -1.29 10.30
C SER A 114 -3.22 -1.26 11.82
N LEU A 115 -3.12 -2.42 12.48
CA LEU A 115 -3.10 -2.48 13.95
C LEU A 115 -1.90 -1.70 14.51
N GLY A 116 -0.67 -2.11 14.16
CA GLY A 116 0.55 -1.54 14.74
C GLY A 116 0.86 -0.09 14.36
N GLU A 117 0.34 0.46 13.25
CA GLU A 117 0.51 1.88 12.88
C GLU A 117 -0.67 2.76 13.31
N GLY A 118 -1.83 2.16 13.57
CA GLY A 118 -3.10 2.85 13.62
C GLY A 118 -3.81 2.80 12.27
N VAL A 119 -5.14 2.67 12.32
CA VAL A 119 -5.93 2.47 11.11
C VAL A 119 -6.02 3.77 10.31
N SER A 120 -5.68 3.77 9.02
CA SER A 120 -5.75 4.98 8.19
C SER A 120 -6.13 4.67 6.74
N VAL A 121 -6.62 5.69 6.04
CA VAL A 121 -6.83 5.65 4.58
C VAL A 121 -5.51 5.38 3.88
N TRP A 122 -4.40 5.95 4.37
CA TRP A 122 -3.07 5.73 3.82
C TRP A 122 -2.66 4.25 3.85
N SER A 123 -2.57 3.67 5.04
CA SER A 123 -2.11 2.28 5.21
C SER A 123 -3.06 1.30 4.53
N THR A 124 -4.38 1.55 4.57
CA THR A 124 -5.38 0.70 3.91
C THR A 124 -5.27 0.73 2.40
N SER A 125 -5.26 1.92 1.81
CA SER A 125 -5.20 2.05 0.36
C SER A 125 -3.90 1.46 -0.18
N PHE A 126 -2.79 1.74 0.49
CA PHE A 126 -1.48 1.28 0.03
C PHE A 126 -1.29 -0.23 0.20
N ALA A 127 -1.85 -0.83 1.26
CA ALA A 127 -1.87 -2.28 1.40
C ALA A 127 -2.72 -2.95 0.30
N ILE A 128 -3.90 -2.40 -0.02
CA ILE A 128 -4.75 -2.90 -1.11
C ILE A 128 -4.02 -2.82 -2.45
N ILE A 129 -3.39 -1.69 -2.74
CA ILE A 129 -2.55 -1.49 -3.93
C ILE A 129 -1.45 -2.55 -3.99
N ALA A 130 -0.65 -2.71 -2.93
CA ALA A 130 0.46 -3.66 -2.90
C ALA A 130 0.01 -5.13 -3.06
N LEU A 131 -1.23 -5.46 -2.68
CA LEU A 131 -1.81 -6.79 -2.87
C LEU A 131 -2.37 -7.01 -4.27
N LEU A 132 -2.83 -5.96 -4.95
CA LEU A 132 -3.49 -6.08 -6.26
C LEU A 132 -2.56 -5.83 -7.44
N ASP A 133 -1.69 -4.82 -7.35
CA ASP A 133 -0.78 -4.43 -8.45
C ASP A 133 0.40 -5.37 -8.62
N SER A 134 0.78 -6.09 -7.57
CA SER A 134 1.98 -6.92 -7.61
C SER A 134 1.74 -8.24 -8.36
N HIS A 135 2.80 -8.80 -8.93
CA HIS A 135 2.83 -10.05 -9.70
C HIS A 135 2.64 -11.32 -8.82
N GLY A 136 2.34 -11.15 -7.54
CA GLY A 136 2.13 -12.23 -6.58
C GLY A 136 0.70 -12.78 -6.59
N ASN A 137 0.38 -13.57 -5.58
CA ASN A 137 -0.95 -14.16 -5.41
C ASN A 137 -1.93 -13.29 -4.60
N GLY A 138 -1.62 -12.02 -4.33
CA GLY A 138 -2.45 -11.11 -3.54
C GLY A 138 -3.88 -10.97 -4.08
N ALA A 139 -4.07 -10.83 -5.40
CA ALA A 139 -5.40 -10.81 -6.01
C ALA A 139 -6.23 -12.08 -5.75
N LYS A 140 -5.60 -13.27 -5.69
CA LYS A 140 -6.30 -14.53 -5.36
C LYS A 140 -6.74 -14.59 -3.90
N LYS A 141 -6.17 -13.74 -3.04
CA LYS A 141 -6.48 -13.60 -1.62
C LYS A 141 -7.50 -12.50 -1.33
N ALA A 142 -8.10 -11.90 -2.38
CA ALA A 142 -9.06 -10.79 -2.31
C ALA A 142 -10.17 -10.95 -1.25
N THR A 143 -10.73 -12.16 -1.10
CA THR A 143 -11.79 -12.43 -0.11
C THR A 143 -11.35 -12.15 1.33
N ARG A 144 -10.05 -12.24 1.64
CA ARG A 144 -9.51 -11.96 2.99
C ARG A 144 -9.51 -10.48 3.34
N PHE A 145 -9.54 -9.60 2.33
CA PHE A 145 -9.47 -8.14 2.51
C PHE A 145 -10.59 -7.36 1.81
N LYS A 146 -11.61 -8.07 1.34
CA LYS A 146 -12.83 -7.48 0.78
C LYS A 146 -13.46 -6.45 1.72
N SER A 147 -13.56 -6.76 3.02
CA SER A 147 -14.17 -5.85 4.01
C SER A 147 -13.40 -4.53 4.12
N SER A 148 -12.09 -4.56 3.93
CA SER A 148 -11.22 -3.38 3.95
C SER A 148 -11.42 -2.46 2.74
N VAL A 149 -11.71 -3.02 1.56
CA VAL A 149 -12.11 -2.23 0.38
C VAL A 149 -13.43 -1.52 0.66
N LEU A 150 -14.41 -2.23 1.26
CA LEU A 150 -15.70 -1.65 1.62
C LEU A 150 -15.57 -0.61 2.73
N TRP A 151 -14.70 -0.83 3.71
CA TRP A 151 -14.37 0.15 4.73
C TRP A 151 -13.78 1.40 4.08
N LEU A 152 -12.80 1.26 3.18
CA LEU A 152 -12.19 2.39 2.49
C LEU A 152 -13.23 3.21 1.69
N ALA A 153 -14.17 2.55 1.01
CA ALA A 153 -15.26 3.23 0.32
C ALA A 153 -16.17 4.03 1.27
N LYS A 154 -16.39 3.55 2.52
CA LYS A 154 -17.18 4.24 3.56
C LYS A 154 -16.45 5.43 4.19
N GLN A 155 -15.13 5.51 4.06
CA GLN A 155 -14.33 6.63 4.57
C GLN A 155 -14.42 7.89 3.69
N CYS A 156 -15.12 7.84 2.55
CA CYS A 156 -15.44 9.02 1.75
C CYS A 156 -16.29 9.97 2.59
N ASP A 157 -15.82 11.19 2.81
CA ASP A 157 -16.58 12.21 3.52
C ASP A 157 -17.81 12.61 2.71
N ILE A 158 -18.96 12.69 3.37
CA ILE A 158 -20.25 12.92 2.71
C ILE A 158 -20.35 14.35 2.16
N ASN A 159 -19.73 15.32 2.84
CA ASN A 159 -19.89 16.74 2.51
C ASN A 159 -18.91 17.18 1.43
N SER A 160 -17.63 16.87 1.63
CA SER A 160 -16.54 17.23 0.72
C SER A 160 -16.36 16.23 -0.41
N LYS A 161 -16.91 15.01 -0.32
CA LYS A 161 -16.75 13.91 -1.28
C LYS A 161 -15.33 13.36 -1.43
N GLY A 162 -14.38 13.81 -0.61
CA GLY A 162 -12.99 13.33 -0.60
C GLY A 162 -12.65 12.46 0.60
N TRP A 163 -11.37 12.12 0.74
CA TRP A 163 -10.83 11.36 1.88
C TRP A 163 -9.87 12.22 2.70
N ALA A 164 -9.95 12.04 4.02
CA ALA A 164 -8.93 12.48 4.97
C ALA A 164 -7.98 11.32 5.31
N TYR A 165 -6.93 11.58 6.10
CA TYR A 165 -6.04 10.50 6.58
C TYR A 165 -6.81 9.49 7.44
N GLN A 166 -7.69 10.01 8.31
CA GLN A 166 -8.66 9.30 9.13
C GLN A 166 -9.87 10.23 9.32
N LEU A 167 -11.09 9.77 9.00
CA LEU A 167 -12.27 10.63 9.06
C LEU A 167 -12.67 10.99 10.50
N SER A 168 -12.43 10.09 11.45
CA SER A 168 -12.84 10.20 12.86
C SER A 168 -11.96 11.12 13.72
N THR A 169 -10.76 11.50 13.27
CA THR A 169 -9.73 12.15 14.11
C THR A 169 -9.41 13.60 13.75
N ASN A 170 -10.34 14.33 13.12
CA ASN A 170 -10.17 15.73 12.68
C ASN A 170 -9.04 15.94 11.65
N CYS A 171 -8.76 14.94 10.81
CA CYS A 171 -7.89 15.15 9.66
C CYS A 171 -8.66 15.87 8.54
N SER A 172 -8.01 16.83 7.87
CA SER A 172 -8.60 17.53 6.74
C SER A 172 -8.61 16.65 5.48
N VAL A 173 -9.75 16.63 4.79
CA VAL A 173 -9.87 16.01 3.48
C VAL A 173 -8.90 16.67 2.50
N ASN A 174 -8.18 15.86 1.73
CA ASN A 174 -7.12 16.38 0.85
C ASN A 174 -6.94 15.54 -0.44
N PRO A 175 -6.31 16.12 -1.48
CA PRO A 175 -6.12 15.44 -2.76
C PRO A 175 -5.24 14.18 -2.68
N ILE A 176 -4.26 14.12 -1.78
CA ILE A 176 -3.35 12.97 -1.67
C ILE A 176 -4.12 11.73 -1.19
N MET A 177 -4.85 11.85 -0.09
CA MET A 177 -5.64 10.74 0.47
C MET A 177 -6.76 10.33 -0.49
N THR A 178 -7.40 11.30 -1.14
CA THR A 178 -8.45 11.03 -2.13
C THR A 178 -7.88 10.26 -3.33
N ALA A 179 -6.77 10.70 -3.90
CA ALA A 179 -6.14 10.02 -5.03
C ALA A 179 -5.70 8.58 -4.68
N LEU A 180 -5.11 8.39 -3.50
CA LEU A 180 -4.67 7.08 -3.06
C LEU A 180 -5.87 6.12 -2.86
N ALA A 181 -6.95 6.61 -2.24
CA ALA A 181 -8.18 5.84 -2.07
C ALA A 181 -8.82 5.49 -3.42
N LEU A 182 -8.90 6.44 -4.35
CA LEU A 182 -9.42 6.22 -5.70
C LEU A 182 -8.67 5.12 -6.42
N ARG A 183 -7.33 5.16 -6.41
CA ARG A 183 -6.50 4.14 -7.04
C ARG A 183 -6.77 2.74 -6.46
N ALA A 184 -6.79 2.61 -5.13
CA ALA A 184 -7.07 1.34 -4.47
C ALA A 184 -8.48 0.80 -4.79
N LEU A 185 -9.51 1.65 -4.74
CA LEU A 185 -10.88 1.29 -5.07
C LEU A 185 -11.04 0.91 -6.54
N ALA A 186 -10.46 1.69 -7.46
CA ALA A 186 -10.50 1.41 -8.89
C ALA A 186 -9.84 0.07 -9.23
N LEU A 187 -8.65 -0.21 -8.66
CA LEU A 187 -7.97 -1.49 -8.81
C LEU A 187 -8.86 -2.67 -8.42
N SER A 188 -9.58 -2.56 -7.30
CA SER A 188 -10.49 -3.62 -6.83
C SER A 188 -11.63 -3.95 -7.81
N LEU A 189 -11.99 -3.02 -8.69
CA LEU A 189 -13.04 -3.17 -9.70
C LEU A 189 -12.52 -3.53 -11.10
N THR A 190 -11.21 -3.51 -11.33
CA THR A 190 -10.65 -3.92 -12.63
C THR A 190 -11.00 -5.39 -12.94
N LYS A 191 -11.20 -5.71 -14.22
CA LYS A 191 -11.58 -7.07 -14.67
C LYS A 191 -10.74 -8.21 -14.07
N PRO A 192 -9.38 -8.15 -13.99
CA PRO A 192 -8.60 -9.25 -13.41
C PRO A 192 -8.85 -9.45 -11.91
N HIS A 193 -9.22 -8.41 -11.17
CA HIS A 193 -9.35 -8.48 -9.71
C HIS A 193 -10.80 -8.65 -9.25
N LYS A 194 -11.76 -8.02 -9.95
CA LYS A 194 -13.19 -8.01 -9.60
C LYS A 194 -13.76 -9.41 -9.35
N ALA A 195 -13.39 -10.38 -10.18
CA ALA A 195 -13.85 -11.77 -10.05
C ALA A 195 -13.40 -12.44 -8.75
N ASN A 196 -12.24 -12.04 -8.19
CA ASN A 196 -11.71 -12.62 -6.96
C ASN A 196 -12.41 -12.07 -5.71
N PHE A 197 -12.85 -10.81 -5.74
CA PHE A 197 -13.55 -10.19 -4.61
C PHE A 197 -14.98 -10.72 -4.41
N LYS A 198 -15.67 -11.08 -5.50
CA LYS A 198 -17.08 -11.50 -5.46
C LYS A 198 -17.94 -10.48 -4.71
N PHE A 199 -17.87 -9.22 -5.12
CA PHE A 199 -18.74 -8.17 -4.59
C PHE A 199 -20.20 -8.46 -4.96
N THR A 200 -21.13 -8.11 -4.07
CA THR A 200 -22.55 -8.04 -4.40
C THR A 200 -22.80 -6.79 -5.25
N LEU A 201 -23.96 -6.73 -5.92
CA LEU A 201 -24.32 -5.55 -6.72
C LEU A 201 -24.35 -4.25 -5.89
N ASP A 202 -24.81 -4.33 -4.64
CA ASP A 202 -24.89 -3.15 -3.78
C ASP A 202 -23.52 -2.72 -3.27
N GLU A 203 -22.64 -3.66 -2.95
CA GLU A 203 -21.24 -3.38 -2.63
C GLU A 203 -20.51 -2.72 -3.81
N GLU A 204 -20.70 -3.22 -5.03
CA GLU A 204 -20.11 -2.62 -6.24
C GLU A 204 -20.64 -1.20 -6.46
N ARG A 205 -21.95 -0.99 -6.33
CA ARG A 205 -22.57 0.34 -6.45
C ARG A 205 -22.00 1.31 -5.42
N GLN A 206 -21.79 0.85 -4.18
CA GLN A 206 -21.19 1.66 -3.13
C GLN A 206 -19.77 2.07 -3.50
N ILE A 207 -18.93 1.13 -3.95
CA ILE A 207 -17.54 1.43 -4.37
C ILE A 207 -17.55 2.42 -5.55
N CYS A 208 -18.36 2.16 -6.58
CA CYS A 208 -18.49 3.06 -7.73
C CYS A 208 -18.95 4.47 -7.33
N SER A 209 -19.92 4.57 -6.41
CA SER A 209 -20.40 5.85 -5.90
C SER A 209 -19.30 6.63 -5.21
N SER A 210 -18.51 5.97 -4.36
CA SER A 210 -17.36 6.61 -3.70
C SER A 210 -16.32 7.05 -4.74
N ILE A 211 -16.02 6.23 -5.76
CA ILE A 211 -15.10 6.61 -6.83
C ILE A 211 -15.58 7.88 -7.56
N MET A 212 -16.85 7.95 -7.94
CA MET A 212 -17.41 9.15 -8.60
C MET A 212 -17.30 10.38 -7.71
N ASN A 213 -17.59 10.25 -6.42
CA ASN A 213 -17.43 11.32 -5.44
C ASN A 213 -15.98 11.82 -5.33
N GLY A 214 -15.00 10.91 -5.27
CA GLY A 214 -13.60 11.30 -5.22
C GLY A 214 -13.10 11.97 -6.50
N LEU A 215 -13.58 11.53 -7.66
CA LEU A 215 -13.27 12.18 -8.94
C LEU A 215 -13.87 13.59 -9.01
N ASP A 216 -15.11 13.79 -8.54
CA ASP A 216 -15.71 15.11 -8.38
C ASP A 216 -14.85 16.00 -7.48
N TYR A 217 -14.45 15.50 -6.30
CA TYR A 217 -13.59 16.25 -5.38
C TYR A 217 -12.27 16.68 -6.03
N LEU A 218 -11.58 15.77 -6.73
CA LEU A 218 -10.33 16.11 -7.40
C LEU A 218 -10.53 17.14 -8.52
N LYS A 219 -11.62 17.04 -9.27
CA LYS A 219 -11.95 18.03 -10.30
C LYS A 219 -12.23 19.40 -9.69
N ASP A 220 -12.99 19.47 -8.60
CA ASP A 220 -13.38 20.71 -7.95
C ASP A 220 -12.20 21.39 -7.24
N ASN A 221 -11.20 20.62 -6.82
CA ASN A 221 -9.97 21.11 -6.17
C ASN A 221 -8.77 21.23 -7.14
N CYS A 222 -9.02 21.13 -8.44
CA CYS A 222 -8.01 21.29 -9.48
C CYS A 222 -7.76 22.78 -9.74
N HIS A 223 -6.51 23.22 -9.58
CA HIS A 223 -6.10 24.57 -9.97
C HIS A 223 -5.52 24.57 -11.37
N GLN A 224 -5.97 25.51 -12.20
CA GLN A 224 -5.45 25.76 -13.54
C GLN A 224 -4.88 27.17 -13.61
N SER A 225 -3.60 27.28 -13.95
CA SER A 225 -2.94 28.56 -14.21
C SER A 225 -2.09 28.46 -15.46
N HIS A 226 -2.45 29.24 -16.49
CA HIS A 226 -1.80 29.24 -17.81
C HIS A 226 -1.62 27.82 -18.37
N SER A 227 -0.39 27.29 -18.31
CA SER A 227 0.01 25.97 -18.83
C SER A 227 0.19 24.90 -17.75
N LYS A 228 -0.31 25.13 -16.53
CA LYS A 228 -0.11 24.25 -15.38
C LYS A 228 -1.45 23.82 -14.78
N THR A 229 -1.56 22.53 -14.55
CA THR A 229 -2.64 21.89 -13.79
C THR A 229 -2.01 21.29 -12.54
N TYR A 230 -2.52 21.64 -11.36
CA TYR A 230 -1.95 21.20 -10.09
C TYR A 230 -2.99 21.13 -8.99
N TRP A 231 -2.64 20.37 -7.94
CA TRP A 231 -3.40 20.28 -6.70
C TRP A 231 -2.60 20.84 -5.53
N CYS A 232 -3.34 21.31 -4.54
CA CYS A 232 -2.78 21.91 -3.34
C CYS A 232 -2.86 20.96 -2.15
N PHE A 233 -2.01 21.22 -1.16
CA PHE A 233 -2.16 20.69 0.19
C PHE A 233 -2.15 21.89 1.14
N ASN A 234 -3.22 22.09 1.91
CA ASN A 234 -3.45 23.30 2.71
C ASN A 234 -3.26 24.59 1.88
N ASP A 235 -3.92 24.66 0.72
CA ASP A 235 -3.89 25.80 -0.22
C ASP A 235 -2.51 26.15 -0.83
N ILE A 236 -1.48 25.33 -0.58
CA ILE A 236 -0.15 25.49 -1.14
C ILE A 236 0.02 24.50 -2.31
N PRO A 237 0.42 24.96 -3.51
CA PRO A 237 0.73 24.06 -4.63
C PRO A 237 1.73 22.98 -4.20
N HIS A 238 1.38 21.71 -4.39
CA HIS A 238 2.16 20.60 -3.85
C HIS A 238 2.44 19.54 -4.92
N CYS A 239 3.73 19.35 -5.26
CA CYS A 239 4.15 18.40 -6.29
C CYS A 239 3.64 16.98 -6.00
N ALA A 240 3.77 16.50 -4.75
CA ALA A 240 3.30 15.16 -4.41
C ALA A 240 1.77 15.03 -4.53
N ALA A 241 1.00 16.08 -4.25
CA ALA A 241 -0.45 16.05 -4.42
C ALA A 241 -0.80 15.89 -5.90
N THR A 242 -0.12 16.66 -6.75
CA THR A 242 -0.30 16.57 -8.20
C THR A 242 0.13 15.19 -8.73
N THR A 243 1.27 14.66 -8.31
CA THR A 243 1.74 13.32 -8.72
C THR A 243 0.75 12.23 -8.34
N TRP A 244 0.29 12.21 -7.08
CA TRP A 244 -0.65 11.19 -6.63
C TRP A 244 -1.98 11.27 -7.38
N VAL A 245 -2.49 12.49 -7.61
CA VAL A 245 -3.71 12.68 -8.40
C VAL A 245 -3.54 12.19 -9.82
N LEU A 246 -2.43 12.51 -10.50
CA LEU A 246 -2.17 12.03 -11.85
C LEU A 246 -1.99 10.51 -11.93
N LEU A 247 -1.53 9.85 -10.86
CA LEU A 247 -1.47 8.38 -10.78
C LEU A 247 -2.85 7.73 -10.56
N ALA A 248 -3.84 8.50 -10.09
CA ALA A 248 -5.18 8.02 -9.81
C ALA A 248 -6.17 8.25 -10.96
N LEU A 249 -5.91 9.26 -11.81
CA LEU A 249 -6.67 9.57 -13.03
C LEU A 249 -6.24 8.70 -14.21
#